data_AF-A0A915HQI3-F1
#
_entry.id   AF-A0A915HQI3-F1
#
_cell.length_a   1.000
_cell.length_b   1.000
_cell.length_c   1.000
_cell.angle_alpha   90.00
_cell.angle_beta   90.00
_cell.angle_gamma   90.00
#
_symmetry.space_group_name_H-M   'P 1'
#
loop_
_entity.id
_entity.type
_entity.pdbx_description
1 polymer ?
#
loop_
_entity_poly.entity_id
_entity_poly.type
_entity_poly.pdbx_seq_one_letter_code
_entity_poly.pdbx_strand_id
1 'polypeptide(L)'
;MGRHLLSLVKWSHLAKAQAPARKYCSTATQEKLSKAMGADDEIYHPIEEEYTEKPEYPADIPSVYDRSDKRIAHARKLISNIVRDLPTVQEKIDFVNPYEREWTDVEIRRHRDYHRPLIRPRKAWSIPPVPNRYDSLPLYKYVTNTHTIKGLPNVYDSIEISESELQHFKSQLLNLLKIELLGRQDIKESVDAFVEQMSELMYRTYCDDFPHVKNSQIGLNVRYESFAERAGFRHLYADYSTKSLKRLRTDHVHKLGQFVFCFRDTANVQYRSELSLPPFVSTADPICRTEVERFLHSPSYYTHLVSDPLFMVPGGLCLPLVIHLLSIL
;
A
#
# COMPACT_ATOMS: atom_id res chain seq x y z
N MET A 1 31.68 -17.45 57.37
CA MET A 1 30.36 -16.86 57.68
C MET A 1 29.66 -16.54 56.37
N GLY A 2 28.43 -17.02 56.19
CA GLY A 2 27.51 -16.59 55.12
C GLY A 2 27.56 -17.36 53.78
N ARG A 3 26.90 -18.53 53.73
CA ARG A 3 26.38 -19.15 52.50
C ARG A 3 24.96 -18.60 52.24
N HIS A 4 24.61 -18.31 50.99
CA HIS A 4 23.26 -18.49 50.39
C HIS A 4 23.43 -18.38 48.86
N LEU A 5 23.47 -19.47 48.08
CA LEU A 5 22.37 -20.28 47.51
C LEU A 5 21.42 -19.53 46.56
N LEU A 6 21.61 -19.82 45.26
CA LEU A 6 20.63 -20.12 44.21
C LEU A 6 19.42 -19.18 44.01
N SER A 7 19.28 -18.65 42.78
CA SER A 7 18.24 -19.15 41.87
C SER A 7 18.48 -18.72 40.42
N LEU A 8 18.74 -19.72 39.58
CA LEU A 8 18.42 -19.73 38.16
C LEU A 8 16.90 -19.65 38.02
N VAL A 9 16.37 -18.58 37.45
CA VAL A 9 14.97 -18.56 36.97
C VAL A 9 14.98 -18.69 35.46
N LYS A 10 14.71 -19.93 35.03
CA LYS A 10 14.26 -20.28 33.68
C LYS A 10 13.03 -19.45 33.33
N TRP A 11 13.12 -18.65 32.28
CA TRP A 11 11.94 -18.13 31.59
C TRP A 11 11.56 -19.12 30.47
N SER A 12 10.90 -20.20 30.86
CA SER A 12 10.19 -21.10 29.96
C SER A 12 8.75 -21.20 30.41
N HIS A 13 7.83 -20.89 29.49
CA HIS A 13 6.36 -21.01 29.54
C HIS A 13 5.58 -19.89 30.24
N LEU A 14 4.97 -19.03 29.41
CA LEU A 14 3.52 -18.77 29.31
C LEU A 14 3.27 -17.34 28.82
N ALA A 15 3.36 -17.15 27.51
CA ALA A 15 2.61 -16.10 26.84
C ALA A 15 1.96 -16.72 25.60
N LYS A 16 0.91 -17.53 25.83
CA LYS A 16 -0.18 -17.62 24.85
C LYS A 16 -0.85 -16.25 24.88
N ALA A 17 -0.28 -15.29 24.17
CA ALA A 17 -0.97 -14.05 23.87
C ALA A 17 -2.19 -14.43 23.04
N GLN A 18 -3.35 -14.52 23.69
CA GLN A 18 -4.62 -14.39 22.99
C GLN A 18 -4.53 -13.09 22.21
N ALA A 19 -4.49 -13.19 20.88
CA ALA A 19 -4.64 -12.04 20.02
C ALA A 19 -5.93 -11.32 20.44
N PRO A 20 -5.88 -10.03 20.81
CA PRO A 20 -7.09 -9.30 21.11
C PRO A 20 -7.96 -9.34 19.86
N ALA A 21 -9.20 -9.79 20.01
CA ALA A 21 -10.21 -9.75 18.97
C ALA A 21 -10.30 -8.30 18.47
N ARG A 22 -9.71 -8.03 17.30
CA ARG A 22 -9.79 -6.74 16.64
C ARG A 22 -11.27 -6.52 16.31
N LYS A 23 -11.89 -5.50 16.94
CA LYS A 23 -13.20 -4.97 16.54
C LYS A 23 -13.01 -4.29 15.17
N TYR A 24 -13.11 -5.06 14.10
CA TYR A 24 -13.09 -4.54 12.73
C TYR A 24 -14.49 -4.08 12.35
N CYS A 25 -14.59 -2.81 11.93
CA CYS A 25 -15.80 -2.03 11.76
C CYS A 25 -16.63 -1.88 13.04
N SER A 26 -17.05 -0.65 13.35
CA SER A 26 -18.17 -0.47 14.27
C SER A 26 -19.35 -1.27 13.73
N THR A 27 -20.22 -1.78 14.62
CA THR A 27 -21.48 -2.42 14.21
C THR A 27 -22.25 -1.52 13.23
N ALA A 28 -22.19 -0.21 13.40
CA ALA A 28 -22.77 0.77 12.49
C ALA A 28 -22.16 0.78 11.07
N THR A 29 -20.87 0.44 10.92
CA THR A 29 -20.23 0.34 9.60
C THR A 29 -20.59 -0.98 8.90
N GLN A 30 -20.74 -2.07 9.66
CA GLN A 30 -21.23 -3.35 9.13
C GLN A 30 -22.71 -3.28 8.75
N GLU A 31 -23.52 -2.55 9.52
CA GLU A 31 -24.94 -2.30 9.26
C GLU A 31 -25.14 -1.37 8.07
N LYS A 32 -24.29 -0.35 7.89
CA LYS A 32 -24.25 0.45 6.65
C LYS A 32 -23.85 -0.39 5.43
N LEU A 33 -22.92 -1.33 5.58
CA LEU A 33 -22.51 -2.25 4.51
C LEU A 33 -23.62 -3.24 4.15
N SER A 34 -24.31 -3.84 5.14
CA SER A 34 -25.42 -4.77 4.87
C SER A 34 -26.59 -4.05 4.20
N LYS A 35 -26.92 -2.85 4.67
CA LYS A 35 -27.98 -2.00 4.12
C LYS A 35 -27.65 -1.48 2.72
N ALA A 36 -26.39 -1.10 2.46
CA ALA A 36 -25.93 -0.67 1.13
C ALA A 36 -25.78 -1.83 0.12
N MET A 37 -25.62 -3.06 0.60
CA MET A 37 -25.50 -4.27 -0.23
C MET A 37 -26.81 -5.02 -0.43
N GLY A 38 -27.93 -4.50 0.10
CA GLY A 38 -29.26 -5.10 -0.04
C GLY A 38 -29.36 -6.49 0.58
N ALA A 39 -28.68 -6.71 1.71
CA ALA A 39 -28.62 -8.01 2.39
C ALA A 39 -29.73 -8.20 3.45
N ASP A 40 -30.65 -7.26 3.56
CA ASP A 40 -31.83 -7.42 4.41
C ASP A 40 -32.87 -8.20 3.62
N ASP A 41 -33.16 -9.43 4.07
CA ASP A 41 -34.38 -10.15 3.70
C ASP A 41 -35.57 -9.33 4.25
N GLU A 42 -35.94 -8.25 3.56
CA GLU A 42 -37.13 -7.49 3.87
C GLU A 42 -38.34 -8.41 3.66
N ILE A 43 -38.97 -8.77 4.78
CA ILE A 43 -40.33 -9.27 4.83
C ILE A 43 -41.18 -8.29 4.02
N TYR A 44 -41.77 -8.78 2.93
CA TYR A 44 -42.63 -8.00 2.03
C TYR A 44 -43.82 -7.44 2.81
N HIS A 45 -43.69 -6.23 3.32
CA HIS A 45 -44.81 -5.42 3.76
C HIS A 45 -45.32 -4.65 2.54
N PRO A 46 -46.59 -4.83 2.11
CA PRO A 46 -47.13 -4.02 1.04
C PRO A 46 -47.12 -2.56 1.50
N ILE A 47 -46.27 -1.76 0.86
CA ILE A 47 -46.21 -0.32 1.06
C ILE A 47 -47.51 0.23 0.44
N GLU A 48 -48.35 0.88 1.25
CA GLU A 48 -49.44 1.70 0.73
C GLU A 48 -48.80 2.88 0.00
N GLU A 49 -48.70 2.81 -1.33
CA GLU A 49 -48.13 3.87 -2.16
C GLU A 49 -49.09 5.07 -2.16
N GLU A 50 -48.69 6.17 -1.50
CA GLU A 50 -49.36 7.46 -1.64
C GLU A 50 -49.31 7.91 -3.10
N TYR A 51 -50.49 8.06 -3.72
CA TYR A 51 -50.61 8.53 -5.09
C TYR A 51 -49.98 9.92 -5.23
N THR A 52 -48.93 10.01 -6.04
CA THR A 52 -48.24 11.25 -6.40
C THR A 52 -48.48 11.57 -7.88
N GLU A 53 -48.89 12.80 -8.20
CA GLU A 53 -49.24 13.22 -9.58
C GLU A 53 -48.08 13.12 -10.58
N LYS A 54 -46.83 13.11 -10.09
CA LYS A 54 -45.64 12.87 -10.91
C LYS A 54 -45.09 11.49 -10.55
N PRO A 55 -45.00 10.54 -11.51
CA PRO A 55 -44.40 9.24 -11.24
C PRO A 55 -42.91 9.42 -10.93
N GLU A 56 -42.50 9.08 -9.72
CA GLU A 56 -41.09 8.92 -9.37
C GLU A 56 -40.65 7.52 -9.78
N TYR A 57 -39.86 7.43 -10.85
CA TYR A 57 -39.28 6.17 -11.26
C TYR A 57 -38.04 5.86 -10.40
N PRO A 58 -37.85 4.59 -9.98
CA PRO A 58 -36.64 4.20 -9.27
C PRO A 58 -35.41 4.44 -10.15
N ALA A 59 -34.29 4.79 -9.52
CA ALA A 59 -33.02 4.93 -10.23
C ALA A 59 -32.64 3.63 -10.92
N ASP A 60 -32.03 3.72 -12.11
CA ASP A 60 -31.51 2.57 -12.85
C ASP A 60 -30.29 1.98 -12.13
N ILE A 61 -30.57 1.14 -11.14
CA ILE A 61 -29.57 0.46 -10.32
C ILE A 61 -29.38 -0.96 -10.88
N PRO A 62 -28.14 -1.37 -11.20
CA PRO A 62 -27.91 -2.73 -11.67
C PRO A 62 -28.32 -3.75 -10.61
N SER A 63 -29.05 -4.79 -11.06
CA SER A 63 -29.58 -5.83 -10.18
C SER A 63 -28.50 -6.51 -9.33
N VAL A 64 -28.88 -6.91 -8.11
CA VAL A 64 -28.06 -7.71 -7.19
C VAL A 64 -27.67 -9.08 -7.79
N TYR A 65 -28.38 -9.55 -8.80
CA TYR A 65 -28.07 -10.80 -9.49
C TYR A 65 -27.28 -10.61 -10.79
N ASP A 66 -27.08 -9.37 -11.23
CA ASP A 66 -26.32 -9.06 -12.44
C ASP A 66 -24.84 -9.44 -12.26
N ARG A 67 -24.22 -10.03 -13.29
CA ARG A 67 -22.79 -10.37 -13.32
C ARG A 67 -22.00 -9.49 -14.30
N SER A 68 -22.66 -8.48 -14.88
CA SER A 68 -22.09 -7.56 -15.85
C SER A 68 -21.06 -6.61 -15.23
N ASP A 69 -20.24 -6.01 -16.10
CA ASP A 69 -19.30 -4.95 -15.73
C ASP A 69 -20.01 -3.71 -15.14
N LYS A 70 -21.30 -3.48 -15.47
CA LYS A 70 -22.09 -2.36 -14.92
C LYS A 70 -22.28 -2.50 -13.42
N ARG A 71 -22.63 -3.70 -12.94
CA ARG A 71 -22.73 -3.96 -11.49
C ARG A 71 -21.40 -3.75 -10.79
N ILE A 72 -20.30 -4.19 -11.40
CA ILE A 72 -18.96 -4.01 -10.83
C ILE A 72 -18.61 -2.52 -10.70
N ALA A 73 -18.92 -1.73 -11.73
CA ALA A 73 -18.74 -0.28 -11.71
C ALA A 73 -19.61 0.39 -10.63
N HIS A 74 -20.88 -0.02 -10.50
CA HIS A 74 -21.77 0.48 -9.47
C HIS A 74 -21.27 0.15 -8.05
N ALA A 75 -20.88 -1.10 -7.79
CA ALA A 75 -20.31 -1.52 -6.51
C ALA A 75 -19.03 -0.74 -6.16
N ARG A 76 -18.18 -0.43 -7.15
CA ARG A 76 -17.00 0.44 -6.96
C ARG A 76 -17.40 1.86 -6.56
N LYS A 77 -18.42 2.41 -7.20
CA LYS A 77 -18.95 3.74 -6.86
C LYS A 77 -19.48 3.77 -5.42
N LEU A 78 -20.23 2.74 -5.01
CA LEU A 78 -20.70 2.61 -3.63
C LEU A 78 -19.56 2.51 -2.62
N ILE A 79 -18.60 1.62 -2.86
CA ILE A 79 -17.42 1.47 -2.00
C ILE A 79 -16.63 2.79 -1.92
N SER A 80 -16.46 3.48 -3.06
CA SER A 80 -15.76 4.77 -3.08
C SER A 80 -16.50 5.83 -2.27
N ASN A 81 -17.83 5.85 -2.30
CA ASN A 81 -18.61 6.78 -1.48
C ASN A 81 -18.46 6.47 0.01
N ILE A 82 -18.55 5.19 0.39
CA ILE A 82 -18.32 4.76 1.78
C ILE A 82 -16.95 5.22 2.28
N VAL A 83 -15.89 5.01 1.49
CA VAL A 83 -14.53 5.44 1.87
C VAL A 83 -14.42 6.95 1.98
N ARG A 84 -15.11 7.71 1.13
CA ARG A 84 -15.14 9.19 1.21
C ARG A 84 -15.78 9.66 2.52
N ASP A 85 -16.86 8.99 2.92
CA ASP A 85 -17.68 9.34 4.10
C ASP A 85 -17.04 8.93 5.44
N LEU A 86 -16.01 8.08 5.44
CA LEU A 86 -15.28 7.74 6.67
C LEU A 86 -14.58 8.98 7.24
N PRO A 87 -14.67 9.23 8.57
CA PRO A 87 -14.18 10.47 9.16
C PRO A 87 -12.66 10.51 9.29
N THR A 88 -12.00 9.39 9.63
CA THR A 88 -10.56 9.38 9.86
C THR A 88 -9.77 8.72 8.73
N VAL A 89 -8.53 9.18 8.53
CA VAL A 89 -7.60 8.57 7.56
C VAL A 89 -7.30 7.10 7.93
N GLN A 90 -7.20 6.80 9.22
CA GLN A 90 -6.95 5.44 9.70
C GLN A 90 -8.08 4.49 9.31
N GLU A 91 -9.34 4.88 9.52
CA GLU A 91 -10.49 4.07 9.10
C GLU A 91 -10.54 3.86 7.59
N LYS A 92 -10.15 4.88 6.80
CA LYS A 92 -10.04 4.74 5.33
C LYS A 92 -9.00 3.70 4.94
N ILE A 93 -7.84 3.72 5.58
CA ILE A 93 -6.77 2.75 5.34
C ILE A 93 -7.22 1.35 5.74
N ASP A 94 -7.78 1.21 6.94
CA ASP A 94 -8.25 -0.06 7.47
C ASP A 94 -9.37 -0.66 6.60
N PHE A 95 -10.23 0.18 6.03
CA PHE A 95 -11.29 -0.24 5.11
C PHE A 95 -10.75 -0.72 3.77
N VAL A 96 -9.79 0.00 3.17
CA VAL A 96 -9.23 -0.35 1.84
C VAL A 96 -8.12 -1.40 1.95
N ASN A 97 -7.73 -1.77 3.17
CA ASN A 97 -6.68 -2.75 3.42
C ASN A 97 -6.96 -4.07 2.69
N PRO A 98 -6.06 -4.51 1.78
CA PRO A 98 -6.27 -5.71 1.00
C PRO A 98 -6.02 -7.01 1.77
N TYR A 99 -5.46 -6.94 2.99
CA TYR A 99 -5.17 -8.11 3.79
C TYR A 99 -6.41 -8.59 4.51
N GLU A 100 -6.93 -9.70 4.03
CA GLU A 100 -7.99 -10.43 4.70
C GLU A 100 -7.37 -11.43 5.70
N ARG A 101 -8.00 -11.56 6.87
CA ARG A 101 -7.59 -12.51 7.90
C ARG A 101 -7.74 -13.95 7.39
N GLU A 102 -6.77 -14.80 7.68
CA GLU A 102 -6.91 -16.25 7.45
C GLU A 102 -8.04 -16.86 8.27
N TRP A 103 -8.81 -17.76 7.66
CA TRP A 103 -9.83 -18.54 8.37
C TRP A 103 -9.17 -19.34 9.50
N THR A 104 -9.75 -19.28 10.69
CA THR A 104 -9.29 -20.06 11.83
C THR A 104 -9.58 -21.54 11.60
N ASP A 105 -8.80 -22.42 12.23
CA ASP A 105 -9.05 -23.87 12.22
C ASP A 105 -10.48 -24.21 12.69
N VAL A 106 -11.02 -23.43 13.62
CA VAL A 106 -12.38 -23.62 14.13
C VAL A 106 -13.41 -23.29 13.05
N GLU A 107 -13.24 -22.19 12.33
CA GLU A 107 -14.11 -21.80 11.20
C GLU A 107 -14.05 -22.84 10.08
N ILE A 108 -12.85 -23.33 9.77
CA ILE A 108 -12.65 -24.38 8.77
C ILE A 108 -13.34 -25.68 9.19
N ARG A 109 -13.16 -26.14 10.44
CA ARG A 109 -13.76 -27.39 10.94
C ARG A 109 -15.28 -27.32 11.11
N ARG A 110 -15.81 -26.14 11.43
CA ARG A 110 -17.25 -25.89 11.59
C ARG A 110 -17.94 -25.54 10.27
N HIS A 111 -17.19 -25.33 9.20
CA HIS A 111 -17.75 -25.18 7.87
C HIS A 111 -18.51 -26.44 7.46
N ARG A 112 -19.59 -26.25 6.70
CA ARG A 112 -20.51 -27.29 6.25
C ARG A 112 -20.79 -27.07 4.77
N ASP A 113 -21.13 -28.12 4.05
CA ASP A 113 -21.32 -28.06 2.59
C ASP A 113 -22.46 -27.11 2.16
N TYR A 114 -23.44 -26.86 3.04
CA TYR A 114 -24.52 -25.91 2.80
C TYR A 114 -24.14 -24.46 3.14
N HIS A 115 -23.02 -24.21 3.82
CA HIS A 115 -22.51 -22.86 4.04
C HIS A 115 -21.84 -22.34 2.76
N ARG A 116 -21.82 -21.02 2.58
CA ARG A 116 -21.02 -20.39 1.51
C ARG A 116 -19.58 -20.86 1.62
N PRO A 117 -18.93 -21.29 0.51
CA PRO A 117 -17.58 -21.85 0.57
C PRO A 117 -16.61 -20.84 1.19
N LEU A 118 -15.72 -21.31 2.07
CA LEU A 118 -14.66 -20.49 2.63
C LEU A 118 -13.71 -20.09 1.51
N ILE A 119 -13.80 -18.83 1.08
CA ILE A 119 -12.92 -18.30 0.05
C ILE A 119 -11.59 -17.95 0.68
N ARG A 120 -10.48 -18.35 0.06
CA ARG A 120 -9.15 -18.02 0.60
C ARG A 120 -8.99 -16.50 0.70
N PRO A 121 -8.47 -16.00 1.83
CA PRO A 121 -8.27 -14.57 2.02
C PRO A 121 -7.36 -13.98 0.95
N ARG A 122 -7.69 -12.78 0.49
CA ARG A 122 -6.86 -12.01 -0.43
C ARG A 122 -5.52 -11.68 0.23
N LYS A 123 -4.42 -11.89 -0.51
CA LYS A 123 -3.06 -11.45 -0.14
C LYS A 123 -2.54 -10.49 -1.20
N ALA A 124 -1.47 -9.76 -0.90
CA ALA A 124 -0.80 -8.89 -1.87
C ALA A 124 0.44 -9.57 -2.48
N TRP A 125 0.74 -9.24 -3.73
CA TRP A 125 2.04 -9.51 -4.36
C TRP A 125 3.06 -8.48 -3.90
N SER A 126 4.22 -8.93 -3.41
CA SER A 126 5.32 -8.08 -2.99
C SER A 126 6.10 -7.60 -4.20
N ILE A 127 6.11 -6.28 -4.43
CA ILE A 127 7.04 -5.66 -5.37
C ILE A 127 8.31 -5.34 -4.59
N PRO A 128 9.44 -6.01 -4.86
CA PRO A 128 10.66 -5.72 -4.15
C PRO A 128 11.22 -4.34 -4.58
N PRO A 129 11.78 -3.54 -3.66
CA PRO A 129 12.37 -2.24 -4.01
C PRO A 129 13.53 -2.40 -5.00
N VAL A 130 14.39 -3.38 -4.75
CA VAL A 130 15.45 -3.81 -5.66
C VAL A 130 14.94 -5.01 -6.46
N PRO A 131 14.78 -4.87 -7.80
CA PRO A 131 14.33 -5.98 -8.62
C PRO A 131 15.24 -7.21 -8.49
N ASN A 132 14.64 -8.37 -8.22
CA ASN A 132 15.34 -9.65 -8.14
C ASN A 132 15.24 -10.48 -9.43
N ARG A 133 14.63 -9.92 -10.49
CA ARG A 133 14.46 -10.56 -11.81
C ARG A 133 14.92 -9.64 -12.92
N TYR A 134 15.31 -10.24 -14.03
CA TYR A 134 15.62 -9.55 -15.27
C TYR A 134 14.37 -8.87 -15.84
N ASP A 135 14.56 -7.67 -16.41
CA ASP A 135 13.54 -6.89 -17.11
C ASP A 135 12.22 -6.71 -16.32
N SER A 136 12.33 -6.29 -15.06
CA SER A 136 11.18 -6.00 -14.21
C SER A 136 10.55 -4.63 -14.48
N LEU A 137 11.26 -3.72 -15.15
CA LEU A 137 10.83 -2.34 -15.34
C LEU A 137 9.44 -2.22 -16.00
N PRO A 138 9.08 -3.01 -17.05
CA PRO A 138 7.74 -2.99 -17.63
C PRO A 138 6.64 -3.35 -16.61
N LEU A 139 6.90 -4.33 -15.72
CA LEU A 139 5.96 -4.67 -14.66
C LEU A 139 5.77 -3.50 -13.70
N TYR A 140 6.86 -2.85 -13.27
CA TYR A 140 6.80 -1.76 -12.29
C TYR A 140 6.00 -0.60 -12.88
N LYS A 141 6.36 -0.16 -14.09
CA LYS A 141 5.60 0.86 -14.85
C LYS A 141 4.13 0.52 -14.94
N TYR A 142 3.80 -0.71 -15.32
CA TYR A 142 2.41 -1.13 -15.49
C TYR A 142 1.63 -1.13 -14.16
N VAL A 143 2.26 -1.60 -13.07
CA VAL A 143 1.61 -1.68 -11.76
C VAL A 143 1.44 -0.31 -11.13
N THR A 144 2.47 0.54 -11.16
CA THR A 144 2.41 1.91 -10.61
C THR A 144 1.75 2.90 -11.57
N ASN A 145 1.44 2.49 -12.79
CA ASN A 145 0.93 3.35 -13.86
C ASN A 145 1.83 4.57 -14.11
N THR A 146 3.15 4.34 -14.18
CA THR A 146 4.15 5.40 -14.32
C THR A 146 4.90 5.32 -15.65
N HIS A 147 5.39 6.47 -16.09
CA HIS A 147 6.27 6.62 -17.25
C HIS A 147 7.71 6.86 -16.82
N THR A 148 8.66 6.43 -17.63
CA THR A 148 10.08 6.78 -17.44
C THR A 148 10.49 7.83 -18.45
N ILE A 149 11.02 8.93 -17.95
CA ILE A 149 11.54 10.05 -18.75
C ILE A 149 13.07 9.93 -18.77
N LYS A 150 13.69 10.30 -19.89
CA LYS A 150 15.15 10.39 -19.98
C LYS A 150 15.61 11.74 -19.44
N GLY A 151 16.57 11.74 -18.53
CA GLY A 151 17.13 12.96 -17.95
C GLY A 151 16.42 13.44 -16.69
N LEU A 152 16.79 14.63 -16.23
CA LEU A 152 16.21 15.29 -15.06
C LEU A 152 15.24 16.40 -15.50
N PRO A 153 14.27 16.79 -14.65
CA PRO A 153 13.43 17.96 -14.89
C PRO A 153 14.25 19.25 -15.04
N ASN A 154 13.83 20.13 -15.94
CA ASN A 154 14.51 21.42 -16.21
C ASN A 154 14.62 22.34 -14.99
N VAL A 155 13.82 22.11 -13.94
CA VAL A 155 13.92 22.86 -12.68
C VAL A 155 15.32 22.77 -12.10
N TYR A 156 16.01 21.64 -12.29
CA TYR A 156 17.37 21.44 -11.79
C TYR A 156 18.42 22.27 -12.54
N ASP A 157 18.15 22.71 -13.77
CA ASP A 157 19.07 23.57 -14.54
C ASP A 157 19.15 24.99 -13.96
N SER A 158 18.13 25.39 -13.18
CA SER A 158 18.05 26.72 -12.56
C SER A 158 18.66 26.80 -11.17
N ILE A 159 19.16 25.68 -10.64
CA ILE A 159 19.75 25.65 -9.29
C ILE A 159 21.22 26.07 -9.40
N GLU A 160 21.49 27.33 -9.06
CA GLU A 160 22.86 27.85 -8.95
C GLU A 160 23.42 27.52 -7.56
N ILE A 161 24.54 26.79 -7.53
CA ILE A 161 25.32 26.51 -6.31
C ILE A 161 26.63 27.27 -6.43
N SER A 162 27.06 27.96 -5.38
CA SER A 162 28.32 28.69 -5.44
C SER A 162 29.50 27.72 -5.61
N GLU A 163 30.45 28.05 -6.48
CA GLU A 163 31.61 27.20 -6.73
C GLU A 163 32.42 26.95 -5.43
N SER A 164 32.48 27.93 -4.54
CA SER A 164 33.16 27.79 -3.24
C SER A 164 32.50 26.75 -2.33
N GLU A 165 31.17 26.74 -2.25
CA GLU A 165 30.43 25.75 -1.46
C GLU A 165 30.58 24.35 -2.05
N LEU A 166 30.51 24.25 -3.38
CA LEU A 166 30.69 22.99 -4.09
C LEU A 166 32.07 22.37 -3.82
N GLN A 167 33.14 23.18 -3.88
CA GLN A 167 34.49 22.70 -3.57
C GLN A 167 34.64 22.32 -2.10
N HIS A 168 34.05 23.09 -1.19
CA HIS A 168 34.05 22.76 0.24
C HIS A 168 33.34 21.42 0.49
N PHE A 169 32.12 21.26 -0.02
CA PHE A 169 31.33 20.04 0.08
C PHE A 169 32.09 18.83 -0.49
N LYS A 170 32.68 18.98 -1.68
CA LYS A 170 33.48 17.93 -2.32
C LYS A 170 34.67 17.50 -1.47
N SER A 171 35.38 18.46 -0.85
CA SER A 171 36.52 18.17 0.03
C SER A 171 36.10 17.33 1.25
N GLN A 172 34.97 17.68 1.87
CA GLN A 172 34.41 16.96 3.02
C GLN A 172 33.93 15.56 2.60
N LEU A 173 33.21 15.46 1.49
CA LEU A 173 32.72 14.18 0.95
C LEU A 173 33.88 13.19 0.68
N LEU A 174 34.98 13.67 0.10
CA LEU A 174 36.17 12.84 -0.14
C LEU A 174 36.81 12.37 1.15
N ASN A 175 36.77 13.17 2.22
CA ASN A 175 37.27 12.74 3.53
C ASN A 175 36.37 11.68 4.16
N LEU A 176 35.04 11.83 4.08
CA LEU A 176 34.09 10.80 4.53
C LEU A 176 34.30 9.48 3.81
N LEU A 177 34.49 9.53 2.48
CA LEU A 177 34.75 8.35 1.68
C LEU A 177 36.03 7.63 2.11
N LYS A 178 37.11 8.36 2.39
CA LYS A 178 38.37 7.77 2.88
C LYS A 178 38.20 7.10 4.23
N ILE A 179 37.45 7.71 5.14
CA ILE A 179 37.20 7.15 6.48
C ILE A 179 36.44 5.83 6.37
N GLU A 180 35.36 5.79 5.60
CA GLU A 180 34.51 4.58 5.50
C GLU A 180 35.16 3.46 4.67
N LEU A 181 35.99 3.79 3.66
CA LEU A 181 36.74 2.80 2.88
C LEU A 181 37.91 2.17 3.68
N LEU A 182 38.51 2.90 4.63
CA LEU A 182 39.66 2.42 5.41
C LEU A 182 39.28 1.90 6.80
N GLY A 183 38.13 2.31 7.34
CA GLY A 183 37.79 2.15 8.75
C GLY A 183 36.99 0.89 9.09
N ARG A 184 36.28 0.28 8.15
CA ARG A 184 35.35 -0.84 8.42
C ARG A 184 35.63 -2.06 7.55
N GLN A 185 35.36 -3.24 8.12
CA GLN A 185 35.56 -4.53 7.43
C GLN A 185 34.31 -4.98 6.64
N ASP A 186 33.10 -4.60 7.08
CA ASP A 186 31.87 -4.92 6.38
C ASP A 186 31.48 -3.77 5.44
N ILE A 187 31.46 -4.07 4.13
CA ILE A 187 31.10 -3.14 3.07
C ILE A 187 29.69 -2.61 3.25
N LYS A 188 28.75 -3.43 3.71
CA LYS A 188 27.35 -2.99 3.87
C LYS A 188 27.25 -1.94 4.97
N GLU A 189 27.86 -2.19 6.11
CA GLU A 189 27.89 -1.23 7.22
C GLU A 189 28.63 0.06 6.83
N SER A 190 29.70 -0.03 6.03
CA SER A 190 30.38 1.14 5.46
C SER A 190 29.47 1.97 4.58
N VAL A 191 28.70 1.32 3.69
CA VAL A 191 27.80 2.03 2.76
C VAL A 191 26.68 2.71 3.53
N ASP A 192 26.05 2.02 4.48
CA ASP A 192 24.98 2.58 5.29
C ASP A 192 25.47 3.79 6.11
N ALA A 193 26.62 3.66 6.77
CA ALA A 193 27.24 4.75 7.53
C ALA A 193 27.68 5.93 6.64
N PHE A 194 28.21 5.65 5.45
CA PHE A 194 28.59 6.68 4.49
C PHE A 194 27.37 7.49 4.03
N VAL A 195 26.25 6.82 3.72
CA VAL A 195 25.01 7.49 3.31
C VAL A 195 24.47 8.38 4.43
N GLU A 196 24.47 7.89 5.67
CA GLU A 196 24.05 8.69 6.83
C GLU A 196 24.93 9.94 7.02
N GLN A 197 26.25 9.79 6.99
CA GLN A 197 27.20 10.90 7.14
C GLN A 197 27.13 11.90 5.97
N MET A 198 26.97 11.40 4.74
CA MET A 198 26.76 12.25 3.57
C MET A 198 25.49 13.08 3.72
N SER A 199 24.41 12.46 4.23
CA SER A 199 23.15 13.15 4.50
C SER A 199 23.30 14.25 5.55
N GLU A 200 24.02 13.96 6.63
CA GLU A 200 24.33 14.94 7.67
C GLU A 200 25.19 16.09 7.13
N LEU A 201 26.19 15.79 6.31
CA LEU A 201 27.01 16.81 5.65
C LEU A 201 26.16 17.72 4.78
N MET A 202 25.30 17.15 3.91
CA MET A 202 24.38 17.94 3.08
C MET A 202 23.48 18.84 3.94
N TYR A 203 22.93 18.32 5.03
CA TYR A 203 22.11 19.12 5.94
C TYR A 203 22.91 20.28 6.55
N ARG A 204 24.12 20.02 7.09
CA ARG A 204 24.95 21.06 7.71
C ARG A 204 25.42 22.11 6.72
N THR A 205 25.68 21.74 5.47
CA THR A 205 26.13 22.68 4.44
C THR A 205 25.01 23.57 3.95
N TYR A 206 23.79 23.04 3.78
CA TYR A 206 22.74 23.72 3.02
C TYR A 206 21.50 24.12 3.86
N CYS A 207 21.40 23.75 5.14
CA CYS A 207 20.18 24.02 5.90
C CYS A 207 19.88 25.50 6.10
N ASP A 208 20.90 26.35 6.19
CA ASP A 208 20.69 27.79 6.39
C ASP A 208 20.16 28.50 5.14
N ASP A 209 20.56 28.05 3.95
CA ASP A 209 20.09 28.59 2.67
C ASP A 209 18.69 28.07 2.28
N PHE A 210 18.31 26.90 2.81
CA PHE A 210 17.05 26.24 2.49
C PHE A 210 16.20 26.01 3.75
N PRO A 211 15.31 26.96 4.11
CA PRO A 211 14.47 26.87 5.30
C PRO A 211 13.61 25.60 5.37
N HIS A 212 13.21 25.05 4.21
CA HIS A 212 12.45 23.82 4.14
C HIS A 212 13.26 22.58 4.55
N VAL A 213 14.58 22.58 4.31
CA VAL A 213 15.49 21.55 4.81
C VAL A 213 15.70 21.71 6.31
N LYS A 214 15.92 22.94 6.78
CA LYS A 214 16.12 23.26 8.21
C LYS A 214 14.96 22.79 9.10
N ASN A 215 13.74 22.94 8.63
CA ASN A 215 12.52 22.56 9.36
C ASN A 215 12.07 21.12 9.08
N SER A 216 12.83 20.36 8.29
CA SER A 216 12.46 18.99 7.95
C SER A 216 12.73 18.02 9.11
N GLN A 217 11.89 16.99 9.21
CA GLN A 217 12.15 15.86 10.10
C GLN A 217 13.03 14.86 9.37
N ILE A 218 14.18 14.54 9.97
CA ILE A 218 15.11 13.53 9.45
C ILE A 218 14.85 12.22 10.19
N GLY A 219 14.48 11.19 9.45
CA GLY A 219 14.35 9.82 9.96
C GLY A 219 15.47 8.95 9.42
N LEU A 220 16.02 8.09 10.28
CA LEU A 220 16.99 7.06 9.91
C LEU A 220 16.33 5.69 9.92
N ASN A 221 16.69 4.83 8.97
CA ASN A 221 16.20 3.46 8.84
C ASN A 221 14.65 3.38 8.93
N VAL A 222 13.97 4.31 8.26
CA VAL A 222 12.52 4.46 8.31
C VAL A 222 11.87 3.41 7.43
N ARG A 223 11.06 2.55 8.05
CA ARG A 223 10.22 1.59 7.31
C ARG A 223 9.05 2.31 6.66
N TYR A 224 8.78 1.96 5.42
CA TYR A 224 7.64 2.48 4.69
C TYR A 224 6.96 1.37 3.89
N GLU A 225 5.66 1.56 3.67
CA GLU A 225 4.81 0.58 3.01
C GLU A 225 3.74 1.29 2.20
N SER A 226 3.39 0.71 1.06
CA SER A 226 2.21 1.12 0.29
C SER A 226 1.57 -0.10 -0.36
N PHE A 227 0.28 0.00 -0.66
CA PHE A 227 -0.42 -1.03 -1.41
C PHE A 227 -1.33 -0.39 -2.45
N ALA A 228 -1.51 -1.08 -3.57
CA ALA A 228 -2.37 -0.65 -4.64
C ALA A 228 -3.02 -1.85 -5.34
N GLU A 229 -4.25 -1.67 -5.81
CA GLU A 229 -4.92 -2.63 -6.67
C GLU A 229 -4.72 -2.25 -8.13
N ARG A 230 -4.27 -3.21 -8.95
CA ARG A 230 -4.12 -3.03 -10.40
C ARG A 230 -4.93 -4.07 -11.16
N ALA A 231 -5.72 -3.57 -12.10
CA ALA A 231 -6.53 -4.37 -13.00
C ALA A 231 -5.81 -4.63 -14.34
N GLY A 232 -6.48 -5.36 -15.24
CA GLY A 232 -6.01 -5.57 -16.62
C GLY A 232 -5.21 -6.85 -16.83
N PHE A 233 -5.19 -7.75 -15.85
CA PHE A 233 -4.62 -9.10 -16.01
C PHE A 233 -5.64 -10.15 -16.45
N ARG A 234 -6.74 -9.67 -17.07
CA ARG A 234 -7.85 -10.51 -17.50
C ARG A 234 -7.43 -11.52 -18.58
N HIS A 235 -6.43 -11.16 -19.38
CA HIS A 235 -5.85 -11.99 -20.44
C HIS A 235 -5.12 -13.24 -19.92
N LEU A 236 -4.74 -13.28 -18.64
CA LEU A 236 -4.14 -14.47 -18.03
C LEU A 236 -5.13 -15.65 -17.92
N TYR A 237 -6.42 -15.38 -18.13
CA TYR A 237 -7.49 -16.37 -18.10
C TYR A 237 -8.05 -16.54 -19.51
N ALA A 238 -7.28 -17.19 -20.39
CA ALA A 238 -7.61 -17.32 -21.81
C ALA A 238 -8.91 -18.12 -22.08
N ASP A 239 -9.29 -19.04 -21.19
CA ASP A 239 -10.46 -19.92 -21.38
C ASP A 239 -11.55 -19.70 -20.32
N TYR A 240 -12.49 -18.81 -20.61
CA TYR A 240 -13.70 -18.60 -19.79
C TYR A 240 -14.71 -19.76 -19.87
N SER A 241 -14.53 -20.66 -20.85
CA SER A 241 -15.51 -21.69 -21.23
C SER A 241 -15.36 -23.02 -20.48
N THR A 242 -14.22 -23.28 -19.84
CA THR A 242 -14.00 -24.52 -19.11
C THR A 242 -14.43 -24.38 -17.66
N LYS A 243 -15.20 -25.35 -17.17
CA LYS A 243 -15.84 -25.41 -15.84
C LYS A 243 -14.88 -25.37 -14.63
N SER A 244 -13.59 -25.06 -14.83
CA SER A 244 -12.58 -24.98 -13.78
C SER A 244 -11.53 -23.91 -14.06
N LEU A 245 -11.97 -22.64 -14.13
CA LEU A 245 -11.07 -21.48 -14.05
C LEU A 245 -10.22 -21.56 -12.77
N LYS A 246 -8.98 -22.05 -12.89
CA LYS A 246 -7.98 -22.00 -11.82
C LYS A 246 -7.52 -20.56 -11.67
N ARG A 247 -8.22 -19.81 -10.82
CA ARG A 247 -7.86 -18.43 -10.50
C ARG A 247 -6.47 -18.38 -9.87
N LEU A 248 -5.68 -17.39 -10.28
CA LEU A 248 -4.40 -17.14 -9.65
C LEU A 248 -4.63 -16.78 -8.18
N ARG A 249 -3.75 -17.28 -7.33
CA ARG A 249 -3.77 -16.99 -5.90
C ARG A 249 -3.72 -15.47 -5.74
N THR A 250 -4.64 -14.89 -4.96
CA THR A 250 -4.87 -13.44 -4.71
C THR A 250 -5.71 -12.65 -5.69
N ASP A 251 -6.23 -13.29 -6.75
CA ASP A 251 -7.21 -12.61 -7.59
C ASP A 251 -8.48 -12.29 -6.79
N HIS A 252 -9.13 -11.19 -7.14
CA HIS A 252 -10.32 -10.75 -6.45
C HIS A 252 -11.46 -11.77 -6.63
N VAL A 253 -12.13 -12.14 -5.54
CA VAL A 253 -13.17 -13.19 -5.55
C VAL A 253 -14.32 -12.88 -6.51
N HIS A 254 -14.66 -11.61 -6.63
CA HIS A 254 -15.71 -11.14 -7.53
C HIS A 254 -15.22 -10.62 -8.88
N LYS A 255 -13.90 -10.51 -9.13
CA LYS A 255 -13.37 -9.82 -10.31
C LYS A 255 -12.13 -10.56 -10.84
N LEU A 256 -12.11 -10.86 -12.14
CA LEU A 256 -10.99 -11.59 -12.75
C LEU A 256 -9.88 -10.62 -13.16
N GLY A 257 -8.64 -10.97 -12.83
CA GLY A 257 -7.44 -10.24 -13.23
C GLY A 257 -7.24 -8.92 -12.49
N GLN A 258 -7.65 -8.87 -11.21
CA GLN A 258 -7.44 -7.72 -10.33
C GLN A 258 -6.59 -8.13 -9.13
N PHE A 259 -5.32 -7.74 -9.20
CA PHE A 259 -4.32 -8.11 -8.20
C PHE A 259 -4.00 -6.93 -7.30
N VAL A 260 -3.67 -7.26 -6.06
CA VAL A 260 -3.13 -6.31 -5.10
C VAL A 260 -1.63 -6.44 -5.12
N PHE A 261 -0.96 -5.31 -5.13
CA PHE A 261 0.47 -5.20 -4.97
C PHE A 261 0.78 -4.45 -3.69
N CYS A 262 1.87 -4.83 -3.05
CA CYS A 262 2.39 -4.21 -1.84
C CYS A 262 3.87 -3.92 -2.05
N PHE A 263 4.26 -2.69 -1.76
CA PHE A 263 5.64 -2.23 -1.75
C PHE A 263 6.06 -2.04 -0.30
N ARG A 264 7.16 -2.67 0.10
CA ARG A 264 7.74 -2.57 1.44
C ARG A 264 9.22 -2.36 1.32
N ASP A 265 9.71 -1.38 2.06
CA ASP A 265 11.13 -1.09 2.09
C ASP A 265 11.51 -0.29 3.35
N THR A 266 12.80 -0.09 3.55
CA THR A 266 13.38 0.72 4.62
C THR A 266 14.32 1.74 4.01
N ALA A 267 14.04 3.02 4.21
CA ALA A 267 14.90 4.10 3.76
C ALA A 267 16.03 4.30 4.77
N ASN A 268 17.28 4.28 4.32
CA ASN A 268 18.44 4.60 5.16
C ASN A 268 18.28 5.99 5.80
N VAL A 269 17.94 7.00 4.99
CA VAL A 269 17.63 8.35 5.45
C VAL A 269 16.40 8.87 4.72
N GLN A 270 15.48 9.50 5.46
CA GLN A 270 14.27 10.12 4.93
C GLN A 270 14.12 11.54 5.46
N TYR A 271 14.01 12.51 4.56
CA TYR A 271 13.63 13.88 4.86
C TYR A 271 12.12 14.05 4.70
N ARG A 272 11.47 14.63 5.71
CA ARG A 272 10.03 14.92 5.67
C ARG A 272 9.78 16.39 5.97
N SER A 273 9.25 17.10 5.00
CA SER A 273 8.79 18.48 5.15
C SER A 273 7.30 18.51 5.45
N GLU A 274 6.85 19.56 6.14
CA GLU A 274 5.43 19.83 6.36
C GLU A 274 4.73 20.25 5.05
N LEU A 275 5.44 21.03 4.23
CA LEU A 275 4.95 21.49 2.93
C LEU A 275 5.29 20.48 1.83
N SER A 276 4.36 20.28 0.90
CA SER A 276 4.58 19.49 -0.30
C SER A 276 5.52 20.22 -1.26
N LEU A 277 6.36 19.47 -1.97
CA LEU A 277 7.18 20.01 -3.05
C LEU A 277 6.29 20.47 -4.23
N PRO A 278 6.70 21.52 -4.96
CA PRO A 278 5.98 21.93 -6.17
C PRO A 278 6.02 20.82 -7.23
N PRO A 279 4.95 20.66 -8.03
CA PRO A 279 4.94 19.67 -9.10
C PRO A 279 5.96 20.02 -10.19
N PHE A 280 6.78 19.05 -10.59
CA PHE A 280 7.77 19.23 -11.66
C PHE A 280 7.12 19.34 -13.06
N VAL A 281 5.97 18.68 -13.24
CA VAL A 281 5.25 18.59 -14.51
C VAL A 281 3.80 18.99 -14.25
N SER A 282 3.23 19.79 -15.16
CA SER A 282 1.83 20.18 -15.09
C SER A 282 0.92 18.97 -15.35
N THR A 283 -0.24 18.91 -14.69
CA THR A 283 -1.24 17.86 -14.93
C THR A 283 -1.83 17.90 -16.35
N ALA A 284 -1.65 19.03 -17.06
CA ALA A 284 -2.05 19.18 -18.46
C ALA A 284 -1.01 18.63 -19.45
N ASP A 285 0.18 18.26 -18.99
CA ASP A 285 1.25 17.74 -19.85
C ASP A 285 0.79 16.45 -20.58
N PRO A 286 1.04 16.32 -21.90
CA PRO A 286 0.72 15.12 -22.65
C PRO A 286 1.23 13.83 -22.02
N ILE A 287 2.38 13.86 -21.33
CA ILE A 287 2.97 12.66 -20.71
C ILE A 287 2.08 12.08 -19.61
N CYS A 288 1.29 12.92 -18.95
CA CYS A 288 0.31 12.49 -17.95
C CYS A 288 -0.90 11.78 -18.56
N ARG A 289 -1.10 11.88 -19.88
CA ARG A 289 -2.23 11.27 -20.61
C ARG A 289 -1.83 10.04 -21.41
N THR A 290 -0.54 9.80 -21.61
CA THR A 290 -0.05 8.63 -22.33
C THR A 290 -0.42 7.36 -21.56
N GLU A 291 -0.96 6.36 -22.26
CA GLU A 291 -1.24 5.07 -21.65
C GLU A 291 0.05 4.29 -21.42
N VAL A 292 0.15 3.62 -20.27
CA VAL A 292 1.26 2.71 -19.99
C VAL A 292 1.02 1.38 -20.72
N GLU A 293 2.07 0.87 -21.36
CA GLU A 293 2.03 -0.41 -22.08
C GLU A 293 1.51 -1.54 -21.20
N ARG A 294 0.65 -2.39 -21.78
CA ARG A 294 0.06 -3.52 -21.06
C ARG A 294 1.11 -4.57 -20.74
N PHE A 295 1.10 -5.03 -19.49
CA PHE A 295 1.96 -6.12 -19.06
C PHE A 295 1.33 -7.48 -19.33
N LEU A 296 2.02 -8.32 -20.11
CA LEU A 296 1.47 -9.58 -20.61
C LEU A 296 1.70 -10.78 -19.68
N HIS A 297 2.64 -10.72 -18.74
CA HIS A 297 3.02 -11.86 -17.92
C HIS A 297 2.26 -11.91 -16.58
N SER A 298 2.24 -13.08 -15.96
CA SER A 298 1.72 -13.23 -14.59
C SER A 298 2.66 -12.53 -13.59
N PRO A 299 2.14 -11.80 -12.59
CA PRO A 299 2.95 -11.24 -11.50
C PRO A 299 3.82 -12.28 -10.79
N SER A 300 3.39 -13.54 -10.75
CA SER A 300 4.11 -14.64 -10.09
C SER A 300 5.50 -14.93 -10.65
N TYR A 301 5.81 -14.49 -11.88
CA TYR A 301 7.15 -14.63 -12.46
C TYR A 301 8.16 -13.64 -11.84
N TYR A 302 7.67 -12.52 -11.33
CA TYR A 302 8.48 -11.38 -10.90
C TYR A 302 8.42 -11.11 -9.41
N THR A 303 7.35 -11.59 -8.76
CA THR A 303 7.02 -11.22 -7.39
C THR A 303 6.63 -12.46 -6.57
N HIS A 304 6.66 -12.30 -5.25
CA HIS A 304 6.23 -13.32 -4.30
C HIS A 304 5.02 -12.82 -3.52
N LEU A 305 4.21 -13.74 -2.99
CA LEU A 305 3.10 -13.37 -2.14
C LEU A 305 3.59 -12.95 -0.77
N VAL A 306 3.08 -11.84 -0.27
CA VAL A 306 3.38 -11.40 1.08
C VAL A 306 2.66 -12.31 2.07
N SER A 307 3.40 -12.93 2.99
CA SER A 307 2.85 -13.74 4.07
C SER A 307 2.34 -12.89 5.24
N ASP A 308 3.01 -11.78 5.52
CA ASP A 308 2.86 -11.02 6.76
C ASP A 308 1.89 -9.84 6.60
N PRO A 309 1.09 -9.50 7.64
CA PRO A 309 0.18 -8.36 7.60
C PRO A 309 0.92 -7.03 7.35
N LEU A 310 0.19 -6.00 6.89
CA LEU A 310 0.74 -4.64 6.70
C LEU A 310 1.37 -4.10 8.00
N PHE A 311 2.52 -3.42 7.89
CA PHE A 311 3.17 -2.67 8.96
C PHE A 311 2.29 -1.52 9.47
N MET A 312 1.53 -0.89 8.57
CA MET A 312 0.72 0.31 8.85
C MET A 312 -0.60 0.06 9.60
N VAL A 313 -0.83 -1.15 10.12
CA VAL A 313 -2.02 -1.47 10.95
C VAL A 313 -1.55 -1.78 12.37
N PRO A 314 -1.43 -0.77 13.26
CA PRO A 314 -0.80 -0.96 14.53
C PRO A 314 -1.76 -1.57 15.56
N GLY A 315 -1.32 -2.69 16.13
CA GLY A 315 -1.42 -2.91 17.57
C GLY A 315 -0.22 -2.33 18.33
N GLY A 316 0.56 -1.44 17.72
CA GLY A 316 1.73 -0.80 18.34
C GLY A 316 2.02 0.55 17.70
N LEU A 317 1.93 1.60 18.51
CA LEU A 317 2.26 2.99 18.20
C LEU A 317 3.48 3.13 17.28
N CYS A 318 3.27 3.63 16.06
CA CYS A 318 4.27 4.30 15.22
C CYS A 318 3.52 5.12 14.15
N LEU A 319 3.21 6.38 14.47
CA LEU A 319 3.05 7.46 13.49
C LEU A 319 4.43 8.11 13.33
N PRO A 320 4.79 8.73 12.18
CA PRO A 320 3.88 9.41 11.25
C PRO A 320 3.86 8.87 9.81
N LEU A 321 2.63 8.78 9.31
CA LEU A 321 2.22 8.54 7.93
C LEU A 321 2.69 9.63 6.95
N VAL A 322 3.13 9.22 5.76
CA VAL A 322 2.98 9.98 4.52
C VAL A 322 2.28 9.05 3.52
N ILE A 323 1.02 9.35 3.21
CA ILE A 323 0.28 8.66 2.14
C ILE A 323 0.07 9.66 1.02
N HIS A 324 0.76 9.45 -0.11
CA HIS A 324 0.32 9.99 -1.38
C HIS A 324 -0.83 9.12 -1.90
N LEU A 325 -2.06 9.52 -1.59
CA LEU A 325 -3.22 9.11 -2.37
C LEU A 325 -3.20 9.94 -3.66
N LEU A 326 -2.58 9.40 -4.71
CA LEU A 326 -2.79 9.90 -6.06
C LEU A 326 -4.20 9.49 -6.49
N SER A 327 -5.08 10.50 -6.55
CA SER A 327 -6.15 10.71 -7.51
C SER A 327 -6.89 9.45 -8.01
N ILE A 328 -7.97 9.09 -7.32
CA ILE A 328 -9.17 8.59 -8.01
C ILE A 328 -10.01 9.85 -8.34
N LEU A 329 -9.71 10.45 -9.49
CA LEU A 329 -10.62 11.30 -10.26
C LEU A 329 -10.68 10.74 -11.67
#